data_AF-A0A3N4KAR3-F1
#
_entry.id   AF-A0A3N4KAR3-F1
#
_cell.length_a   1.000
_cell.length_b   1.000
_cell.length_c   1.000
_cell.angle_alpha   90.00
_cell.angle_beta   90.00
_cell.angle_gamma   90.00
#
_symmetry.space_group_name_H-M   'P 1'
#
loop_
_entity.id
_entity.type
_entity.pdbx_description
1 polymer ?
#
loop_
_entity_poly.entity_id
_entity_poly.type
_entity_poly.pdbx_seq_one_letter_code
_entity_poly.pdbx_strand_id
1 'polypeptide(L)'
;MTLACKTADLLSLATHALKQVMSGQHTLHSADERRSALTQLAVTVHAASRLAEVAHAQVLGGDTGRISAETERQEVGRKAQTVVEETERIKVETEKISKEVERSVAETGRLRAEAEKVAKETERAKADAEKAGKETERAVAETERLKAEAMLVRSDKMRTDAETERAKVEIEWSRREGEMVAKEVESSTHAVRKIEEPSIKAPTERRRRVRVNLGPGRVEKQVEGGAQETQVDPFETYGEALRRMGYSTSRVLGGGQGGGSPLFGTFPAGSNQVFGK
;
A
#
# COMPACT_ATOMS: atom_id res chain seq x y z
N MET A 1 -45.16 48.73 69.18
CA MET A 1 -46.08 49.76 68.63
C MET A 1 -45.37 50.52 67.53
N THR A 2 -45.88 50.46 66.30
CA THR A 2 -45.31 51.18 65.16
C THR A 2 -45.50 52.69 65.32
N LEU A 3 -44.68 53.51 64.65
CA LEU A 3 -44.86 54.97 64.64
C LEU A 3 -46.26 55.36 64.13
N ALA A 4 -46.81 54.59 63.20
CA ALA A 4 -48.18 54.73 62.69
C ALA A 4 -49.25 54.54 63.78
N CYS A 5 -49.07 53.59 64.71
CA CYS A 5 -49.97 53.45 65.86
C CYS A 5 -49.88 54.67 66.79
N LYS A 6 -48.66 55.14 67.07
CA LYS A 6 -48.45 56.32 67.93
C LYS A 6 -49.03 57.60 67.34
N THR A 7 -48.98 57.79 66.02
CA THR A 7 -49.64 58.91 65.32
C THR A 7 -51.15 58.81 65.40
N ALA A 8 -51.71 57.60 65.23
CA ALA A 8 -53.16 57.37 65.30
C ALA A 8 -53.71 57.61 66.72
N ASP A 9 -52.96 57.18 67.74
CA ASP A 9 -53.32 57.39 69.15
C ASP A 9 -53.29 58.89 69.52
N LEU A 10 -52.26 59.62 69.08
CA LEU A 10 -52.14 61.07 69.31
C LEU A 10 -53.25 61.88 68.62
N LEU A 11 -53.60 61.53 67.37
CA LEU A 11 -54.69 62.17 66.64
C LEU A 11 -56.05 61.85 67.28
N SER A 12 -56.27 60.62 67.73
CA SER A 12 -57.50 60.21 68.43
C SER A 12 -57.66 60.98 69.74
N LEU A 13 -56.57 61.12 70.51
CA LEU A 13 -56.54 61.90 71.76
C LEU A 13 -56.79 63.39 71.49
N ALA A 14 -56.14 63.98 70.48
CA ALA A 14 -56.35 65.37 70.10
C ALA A 14 -57.79 65.64 69.63
N THR A 15 -58.39 64.72 68.88
CA THR A 15 -59.79 64.81 68.42
C THR A 15 -60.76 64.73 69.58
N HIS A 16 -60.51 63.85 70.56
CA HIS A 16 -61.32 63.73 71.78
C HIS A 16 -61.22 65.00 72.65
N ALA A 17 -60.01 65.52 72.84
CA ALA A 17 -59.76 66.76 73.59
C ALA A 17 -60.42 67.98 72.91
N LEU A 18 -60.38 68.07 71.58
CA LEU A 18 -61.04 69.14 70.83
C LEU A 18 -62.57 69.06 70.99
N LYS A 19 -63.13 67.86 70.88
CA LYS A 19 -64.57 67.61 71.08
C LYS A 19 -65.02 68.00 72.49
N GLN A 20 -64.20 67.73 73.50
CA GLN A 20 -64.43 68.12 74.90
C GLN A 20 -64.36 69.64 75.13
N VAL A 21 -63.43 70.35 74.49
CA VAL A 21 -63.33 71.82 74.57
C VAL A 21 -64.51 72.49 73.85
N MET A 22 -64.99 71.93 72.75
CA MET A 22 -66.12 72.46 71.97
C MET A 22 -67.50 72.13 72.59
N SER A 23 -67.66 71.00 73.28
CA SER A 23 -68.93 70.60 73.89
C SER A 23 -69.23 71.31 75.22
N GLY A 24 -68.29 72.10 75.76
CA GLY A 24 -68.47 72.89 76.98
C GLY A 24 -68.57 72.07 78.27
N GLN A 25 -68.22 70.78 78.24
CA GLN A 25 -68.42 69.85 79.37
C GLN A 25 -67.33 69.93 80.46
N HIS A 26 -66.20 70.61 80.19
CA HIS A 26 -65.19 70.92 81.20
C HIS A 26 -65.31 72.36 81.67
N THR A 27 -65.24 72.57 82.98
CA THR A 27 -65.20 73.86 83.67
C THR A 27 -63.87 74.61 83.43
N LEU A 28 -63.53 74.88 82.16
CA LEU A 28 -62.46 75.85 81.82
C LEU A 28 -63.04 77.25 82.03
N HIS A 29 -62.94 77.71 83.28
CA HIS A 29 -63.62 78.89 83.78
C HIS A 29 -63.03 80.20 83.23
N SER A 30 -61.80 80.19 82.70
CA SER A 30 -61.15 81.37 82.11
C SER A 30 -60.91 81.25 80.60
N ALA A 31 -61.04 82.38 79.88
CA ALA A 31 -60.70 82.45 78.45
C ALA A 31 -59.22 82.10 78.17
N ASP A 32 -58.33 82.37 79.12
CA ASP A 32 -56.90 82.06 78.99
C ASP A 32 -56.61 80.55 79.11
N GLU A 33 -57.41 79.81 79.90
CA GLU A 33 -57.30 78.34 79.99
C GLU A 33 -57.72 77.67 78.67
N ARG A 34 -58.76 78.19 78.00
CA ARG A 34 -59.17 77.71 76.67
C ARG A 34 -58.11 78.02 75.61
N ARG A 35 -57.51 79.22 75.64
CA ARG A 35 -56.40 79.58 74.74
C ARG A 35 -55.19 78.67 74.96
N SER A 36 -54.82 78.42 76.22
CA SER A 36 -53.74 77.49 76.58
C SER A 36 -54.02 76.06 76.07
N ALA A 37 -55.22 75.53 76.31
CA ALA A 37 -55.64 74.21 75.82
C ALA A 37 -55.59 74.12 74.29
N LEU A 38 -56.07 75.14 73.56
CA LEU A 38 -55.99 75.18 72.10
C LEU A 38 -54.55 75.26 71.59
N THR A 39 -53.67 76.02 72.26
CA THR A 39 -52.24 76.05 71.89
C THR A 39 -51.55 74.72 72.12
N GLN A 40 -51.85 74.02 73.23
CA GLN A 40 -51.36 72.67 73.47
C GLN A 40 -51.88 71.68 72.41
N LEU A 41 -53.14 71.80 72.01
CA LEU A 41 -53.74 70.96 70.98
C LEU A 41 -53.13 71.23 69.58
N ALA A 42 -52.79 72.48 69.27
CA ALA A 42 -52.04 72.81 68.05
C ALA A 42 -50.63 72.19 68.06
N VAL A 43 -49.95 72.19 69.21
CA VAL A 43 -48.64 71.55 69.38
C VAL A 43 -48.73 70.03 69.22
N THR A 44 -49.76 69.38 69.78
CA THR A 44 -49.93 67.92 69.64
C THR A 44 -50.27 67.51 68.21
N VAL A 45 -51.10 68.28 67.50
CA VAL A 45 -51.39 68.04 66.07
C VAL A 45 -50.13 68.24 65.22
N HIS A 46 -49.33 69.28 65.50
CA HIS A 46 -48.06 69.49 64.80
C HIS A 46 -47.06 68.35 65.05
N ALA A 47 -46.98 67.86 66.29
CA ALA A 47 -46.16 66.70 66.63
C ALA A 47 -46.65 65.43 65.92
N ALA A 48 -47.96 65.24 65.80
CA ALA A 48 -48.54 64.12 65.06
C ALA A 48 -48.22 64.19 63.55
N SER A 49 -48.28 65.39 62.94
CA SER A 49 -47.88 65.61 61.53
C SER A 49 -46.41 65.22 61.29
N ARG A 50 -45.50 65.69 62.16
CA ARG A 50 -44.07 65.34 62.05
C ARG A 50 -43.81 63.85 62.24
N LEU A 51 -44.53 63.20 63.17
CA LEU A 51 -44.42 61.75 63.35
C LEU A 51 -44.96 60.98 62.14
N ALA A 52 -45.99 61.49 61.46
CA ALA A 52 -46.50 60.91 60.21
C ALA A 52 -45.48 61.04 59.07
N GLU A 53 -44.85 62.21 58.92
CA GLU A 53 -43.75 62.42 57.95
C GLU A 53 -42.59 61.45 58.19
N VAL A 54 -42.15 61.27 59.44
CA VAL A 54 -41.11 60.31 59.81
C VAL A 54 -41.54 58.87 59.55
N ALA A 55 -42.80 58.52 59.81
CA ALA A 55 -43.34 57.20 59.52
C ALA A 55 -43.35 56.92 58.00
N HIS A 56 -43.78 57.87 57.18
CA HIS A 56 -43.74 57.76 55.72
C HIS A 56 -42.31 57.64 55.19
N ALA A 57 -41.37 58.44 55.72
CA ALA A 57 -39.96 58.35 55.34
C ALA A 57 -39.34 56.99 55.71
N GLN A 58 -39.70 56.41 56.86
CA GLN A 58 -39.24 55.07 57.25
C GLN A 58 -39.80 53.98 56.35
N VAL A 59 -41.08 54.05 55.98
CA VAL A 59 -41.70 53.07 55.06
C VAL A 59 -41.04 53.16 53.68
N LEU A 60 -40.88 54.37 53.13
CA LEU A 60 -40.21 54.57 51.84
C LEU A 60 -38.73 54.14 51.86
N GLY A 61 -38.01 54.41 52.95
CA GLY A 61 -36.64 53.93 53.16
C GLY A 61 -36.55 52.40 53.24
N GLY A 62 -37.52 51.76 53.90
CA GLY A 62 -37.62 50.31 53.97
C GLY A 62 -37.93 49.67 52.61
N ASP A 63 -38.88 50.24 51.88
CA ASP A 63 -39.28 49.75 50.56
C ASP A 63 -38.15 49.92 49.54
N THR A 64 -37.44 51.05 49.54
CA THR A 64 -36.26 51.26 48.68
C THR A 64 -35.12 50.31 49.01
N GLY A 65 -34.82 50.08 50.30
CA GLY A 65 -33.83 49.07 50.70
C GLY A 65 -34.23 47.65 50.27
N ARG A 66 -35.50 47.30 50.39
CA ARG A 66 -36.03 46.00 49.96
C ARG A 66 -35.96 45.83 48.44
N ILE A 67 -36.35 46.84 47.67
CA ILE A 67 -36.27 46.84 46.20
C ILE A 67 -34.81 46.72 45.74
N SER A 68 -33.88 47.42 46.38
CA SER A 68 -32.44 47.32 46.07
C SER A 68 -31.93 45.89 46.30
N ALA A 69 -32.23 45.31 47.47
CA ALA A 69 -31.81 43.95 47.80
C ALA A 69 -32.45 42.89 46.88
N GLU A 70 -33.70 43.09 46.47
CA GLU A 70 -34.38 42.21 45.52
C GLU A 70 -33.78 42.31 44.11
N THR A 71 -33.42 43.51 43.68
CA THR A 71 -32.74 43.75 42.39
C THR A 71 -31.38 43.09 42.35
N GLU A 72 -30.56 43.26 43.40
CA GLU A 72 -29.26 42.60 43.52
C GLU A 72 -29.39 41.07 43.51
N ARG A 73 -30.38 40.51 44.22
CA ARG A 73 -30.65 39.06 44.19
C ARG A 73 -31.00 38.57 42.80
N GLN A 74 -31.81 39.33 42.04
CA GLN A 74 -32.14 38.97 40.66
C GLN A 74 -30.91 39.02 39.74
N GLU A 75 -30.06 40.04 39.87
CA GLU A 75 -28.83 40.13 39.09
C GLU A 75 -27.86 38.98 39.40
N VAL A 76 -27.68 38.65 40.68
CA VAL A 76 -26.86 37.52 41.10
C VAL A 76 -27.47 36.21 40.58
N GLY A 77 -28.79 36.05 40.61
CA GLY A 77 -29.49 34.90 40.05
C GLY A 77 -29.25 34.75 38.55
N ARG A 78 -29.36 35.84 37.77
CA ARG A 78 -29.07 35.84 36.34
C ARG A 78 -27.62 35.48 36.05
N LYS A 79 -26.67 36.10 36.76
CA LYS A 79 -25.23 35.82 36.61
C LYS A 79 -24.91 34.36 36.95
N ALA A 80 -25.52 33.82 38.01
CA ALA A 80 -25.36 32.41 38.37
C ALA A 80 -25.88 31.49 37.26
N GLN A 81 -27.04 31.80 36.67
CA GLN A 81 -27.60 31.02 35.58
C GLN A 81 -26.73 31.08 34.31
N THR A 82 -26.22 32.26 33.94
CA THR A 82 -25.31 32.37 32.78
C THR A 82 -24.01 31.60 33.00
N VAL A 83 -23.46 31.61 34.22
CA VAL A 83 -22.27 30.82 34.56
C VAL A 83 -22.56 29.33 34.44
N VAL A 84 -23.72 28.86 34.91
CA VAL A 84 -24.11 27.45 34.75
C VAL A 84 -24.18 27.06 33.27
N GLU A 85 -24.86 27.84 32.43
CA GLU A 85 -24.95 27.59 30.99
C GLU A 85 -23.58 27.57 30.31
N GLU A 86 -22.70 28.51 30.67
CA GLU A 86 -21.33 28.57 30.13
C GLU A 86 -20.51 27.34 30.57
N THR A 87 -20.62 26.92 31.84
CA THR A 87 -19.94 25.71 32.30
C THR A 87 -20.44 24.45 31.60
N GLU A 88 -21.73 24.35 31.27
CA GLU A 88 -22.26 23.25 30.47
C GLU A 88 -21.75 23.28 29.03
N ARG A 89 -21.69 24.46 28.40
CA ARG A 89 -21.09 24.63 27.07
C ARG A 89 -19.63 24.18 27.05
N ILE A 90 -18.84 24.62 28.03
CA ILE A 90 -17.43 24.24 28.17
C ILE A 90 -17.29 22.72 28.33
N LYS A 91 -18.15 22.06 29.12
CA LYS A 91 -18.14 20.59 29.26
C LYS A 91 -18.39 19.89 27.93
N VAL A 92 -19.41 20.31 27.19
CA VAL A 92 -19.74 19.74 25.87
C VAL A 92 -18.59 19.94 24.88
N GLU A 93 -17.96 21.11 24.87
CA GLU A 93 -16.82 21.40 24.01
C GLU A 93 -15.59 20.56 24.40
N THR A 94 -15.32 20.42 25.70
CA THR A 94 -14.25 19.57 26.22
C THR A 94 -14.43 18.11 25.79
N GLU A 95 -15.66 17.58 25.85
CA GLU A 95 -15.96 16.23 25.36
C GLU A 95 -15.76 16.08 23.85
N LYS A 96 -16.12 17.11 23.06
CA LYS A 96 -15.88 17.10 21.60
C LYS A 96 -14.38 17.06 21.29
N ILE A 97 -13.60 17.91 21.97
CA ILE A 97 -12.14 17.94 21.84
C ILE A 97 -11.54 16.58 22.23
N SER A 98 -11.98 15.98 23.34
CA SER A 98 -11.52 14.64 23.75
C SER A 98 -11.77 13.59 22.66
N LYS A 99 -12.97 13.58 22.06
CA LYS A 99 -13.30 12.66 20.97
C LYS A 99 -12.49 12.93 19.70
N GLU A 100 -12.14 14.18 19.42
CA GLU A 100 -11.28 14.53 18.28
C GLU A 100 -9.83 14.07 18.51
N VAL A 101 -9.30 14.27 19.72
CA VAL A 101 -7.98 13.77 20.13
C VAL A 101 -7.92 12.25 20.00
N GLU A 102 -8.93 11.52 20.49
CA GLU A 102 -8.99 10.05 20.33
C GLU A 102 -8.97 9.61 18.87
N ARG A 103 -9.73 10.29 17.99
CA ARG A 103 -9.71 10.02 16.55
C ARG A 103 -8.34 10.27 15.94
N SER A 104 -7.69 11.38 16.30
CA SER A 104 -6.34 11.72 15.83
C SER A 104 -5.30 10.68 16.27
N VAL A 105 -5.38 10.19 17.52
CA VAL A 105 -4.52 9.11 18.01
C VAL A 105 -4.77 7.81 17.25
N ALA A 106 -6.02 7.47 16.96
CA ALA A 106 -6.35 6.29 16.17
C ALA A 106 -5.82 6.38 14.73
N GLU A 107 -5.93 7.55 14.10
CA GLU A 107 -5.44 7.79 12.74
C GLU A 107 -3.92 7.73 12.66
N THR A 108 -3.21 8.38 13.61
CA THR A 108 -1.75 8.30 13.70
C THR A 108 -1.28 6.85 13.93
N GLY A 109 -2.01 6.08 14.73
CA GLY A 109 -1.76 4.64 14.90
C GLY A 109 -1.91 3.85 13.59
N ARG A 110 -2.93 4.12 12.79
CA ARG A 110 -3.14 3.49 11.48
C ARG A 110 -2.03 3.84 10.49
N LEU A 111 -1.68 5.13 10.39
CA LEU A 111 -0.60 5.61 9.50
C LEU A 111 0.74 4.96 9.86
N ARG A 112 1.05 4.81 11.15
CA ARG A 112 2.25 4.11 11.60
C ARG A 112 2.27 2.65 11.17
N ALA A 113 1.15 1.94 11.31
CA ALA A 113 1.03 0.55 10.89
C ALA A 113 1.15 0.39 9.37
N GLU A 114 0.61 1.33 8.60
CA GLU A 114 0.74 1.36 7.14
C GLU A 114 2.18 1.62 6.71
N ALA A 115 2.86 2.59 7.32
CA ALA A 115 4.27 2.85 7.08
C ALA A 115 5.15 1.62 7.35
N GLU A 116 4.87 0.85 8.42
CA GLU A 116 5.59 -0.39 8.71
C GLU A 116 5.34 -1.48 7.64
N LYS A 117 4.11 -1.59 7.13
CA LYS A 117 3.79 -2.52 6.03
C LYS A 117 4.55 -2.15 4.77
N VAL A 118 4.55 -0.88 4.38
CA VAL A 118 5.27 -0.37 3.20
C VAL A 118 6.78 -0.62 3.34
N ALA A 119 7.35 -0.41 4.53
CA ALA A 119 8.75 -0.70 4.78
C ALA A 119 9.07 -2.19 4.59
N LYS A 120 8.23 -3.10 5.13
CA LYS A 120 8.41 -4.55 4.95
C LYS A 120 8.28 -4.98 3.49
N GLU A 121 7.34 -4.40 2.76
CA GLU A 121 7.15 -4.68 1.33
C GLU A 121 8.35 -4.19 0.51
N THR A 122 8.87 -3.01 0.83
CA THR A 122 10.07 -2.46 0.20
C THR A 122 11.29 -3.35 0.41
N GLU A 123 11.51 -3.86 1.63
CA GLU A 123 12.61 -4.79 1.92
C GLU A 123 12.45 -6.12 1.18
N ARG A 124 11.24 -6.66 1.05
CA ARG A 124 10.98 -7.85 0.22
C ARG A 124 11.29 -7.59 -1.25
N ALA A 125 10.84 -6.47 -1.80
CA ALA A 125 11.11 -6.10 -3.19
C ALA A 125 12.61 -5.98 -3.47
N LYS A 126 13.39 -5.40 -2.54
CA LYS A 126 14.86 -5.35 -2.64
C LYS A 126 15.48 -6.76 -2.64
N ALA A 127 15.05 -7.63 -1.74
CA ALA A 127 15.57 -9.00 -1.66
C ALA A 127 15.26 -9.80 -2.93
N ASP A 128 14.07 -9.63 -3.51
CA ASP A 128 13.70 -10.32 -4.74
C ASP A 128 14.44 -9.74 -5.97
N ALA A 129 14.69 -8.42 -6.01
CA ALA A 129 15.56 -7.81 -7.01
C ALA A 129 17.00 -8.34 -6.94
N GLU A 130 17.55 -8.53 -5.73
CA GLU A 130 18.88 -9.09 -5.53
C GLU A 130 18.95 -10.56 -6.02
N LYS A 131 17.93 -11.37 -5.71
CA LYS A 131 17.85 -12.75 -6.22
C LYS A 131 17.79 -12.79 -7.73
N ALA A 132 16.95 -11.95 -8.34
CA ALA A 132 16.85 -11.83 -9.79
C ALA A 132 18.20 -11.44 -10.39
N GLY A 133 18.92 -10.47 -9.79
CA GLY A 133 20.28 -10.12 -10.19
C GLY A 133 21.23 -11.33 -10.19
N LYS A 134 21.28 -12.08 -9.09
CA LYS A 134 22.11 -13.31 -8.99
C LYS A 134 21.73 -14.37 -10.02
N GLU A 135 20.45 -14.52 -10.33
CA GLU A 135 19.98 -15.45 -11.35
C GLU A 135 20.43 -15.02 -12.75
N THR A 136 20.34 -13.72 -13.05
CA THR A 136 20.87 -13.19 -14.32
C THR A 136 22.38 -13.40 -14.46
N GLU A 137 23.15 -13.18 -13.40
CA GLU A 137 24.60 -13.43 -13.40
C GLU A 137 24.93 -14.91 -13.66
N ARG A 138 24.18 -15.84 -13.04
CA ARG A 138 24.34 -17.28 -13.29
C ARG A 138 24.00 -17.65 -14.72
N ALA A 139 22.90 -17.12 -15.26
CA ALA A 139 22.52 -17.37 -16.65
C ALA A 139 23.61 -16.86 -17.62
N VAL A 140 24.17 -15.68 -17.38
CA VAL A 140 25.30 -15.16 -18.16
C VAL A 140 26.50 -16.10 -18.08
N ALA A 141 26.90 -16.51 -16.88
CA ALA A 141 28.02 -17.45 -16.70
C ALA A 141 27.80 -18.78 -17.43
N GLU A 142 26.58 -19.33 -17.38
CA GLU A 142 26.22 -20.55 -18.10
C GLU A 142 26.28 -20.36 -19.61
N THR A 143 25.80 -19.23 -20.15
CA THR A 143 25.91 -18.95 -21.58
C THR A 143 27.36 -18.84 -22.05
N GLU A 144 28.25 -18.24 -21.25
CA GLU A 144 29.67 -18.17 -21.58
C GLU A 144 30.34 -19.56 -21.53
N ARG A 145 29.98 -20.39 -20.55
CA ARG A 145 30.44 -21.79 -20.50
C ARG A 145 30.01 -22.58 -21.74
N LEU A 146 28.75 -22.47 -22.14
CA LEU A 146 28.22 -23.15 -23.34
C LEU A 146 28.90 -22.67 -24.62
N LYS A 147 29.22 -21.36 -24.73
CA LYS A 147 30.02 -20.84 -25.85
C LYS A 147 31.40 -21.46 -25.90
N ALA A 148 32.08 -21.58 -24.76
CA ALA A 148 33.40 -22.21 -24.67
C ALA A 148 33.34 -23.70 -25.05
N GLU A 149 32.36 -24.45 -24.52
CA GLU A 149 32.13 -25.85 -24.88
C GLU A 149 31.85 -26.01 -26.39
N ALA A 150 31.04 -25.14 -26.99
CA ALA A 150 30.77 -25.15 -28.43
C ALA A 150 32.03 -24.90 -29.28
N MET A 151 32.95 -24.03 -28.82
CA MET A 151 34.24 -23.82 -29.48
C MET A 151 35.13 -25.06 -29.41
N LEU A 152 35.18 -25.74 -28.26
CA LEU A 152 35.95 -26.99 -28.11
C LEU A 152 35.40 -28.09 -29.04
N VAL A 153 34.08 -28.29 -29.07
CA VAL A 153 33.45 -29.27 -29.97
C VAL A 153 33.76 -28.96 -31.44
N ARG A 154 33.76 -27.68 -31.83
CA ARG A 154 34.16 -27.27 -33.19
C ARG A 154 35.62 -27.62 -33.47
N SER A 155 36.52 -27.35 -32.52
CA SER A 155 37.94 -27.67 -32.65
C SER A 155 38.17 -29.18 -32.77
N ASP A 156 37.51 -29.97 -31.93
CA ASP A 156 37.60 -31.43 -31.97
C ASP A 156 37.08 -31.97 -33.31
N LYS A 157 35.97 -31.43 -33.83
CA LYS A 157 35.46 -31.79 -35.16
C LYS A 157 36.49 -31.51 -36.26
N MET A 158 37.14 -30.35 -36.23
CA MET A 158 38.20 -30.04 -37.20
C MET A 158 39.39 -31.00 -37.10
N ARG A 159 39.76 -31.41 -35.88
CA ARG A 159 40.80 -32.42 -35.67
C ARG A 159 40.39 -33.77 -36.24
N THR A 160 39.17 -34.24 -35.93
CA THR A 160 38.68 -35.52 -36.44
C THR A 160 38.58 -35.51 -37.96
N ASP A 161 38.11 -34.42 -38.56
CA ASP A 161 38.04 -34.28 -40.01
C ASP A 161 39.45 -34.40 -40.62
N ALA A 162 40.44 -33.71 -40.06
CA ALA A 162 41.84 -33.80 -40.50
C ALA A 162 42.44 -35.21 -40.33
N GLU A 163 42.14 -35.90 -39.23
CA GLU A 163 42.56 -37.29 -39.02
C GLU A 163 41.91 -38.25 -40.01
N THR A 164 40.62 -38.07 -40.32
CA THR A 164 39.94 -38.89 -41.32
C THR A 164 40.53 -38.71 -42.72
N GLU A 165 40.90 -37.48 -43.10
CA GLU A 165 41.57 -37.23 -44.39
C GLU A 165 42.96 -37.89 -44.44
N ARG A 166 43.75 -37.84 -43.35
CA ARG A 166 45.02 -38.56 -43.28
C ARG A 166 44.84 -40.08 -43.42
N ALA A 167 43.86 -40.65 -42.72
CA ALA A 167 43.56 -42.08 -42.80
C ALA A 167 43.14 -42.49 -44.23
N LYS A 168 42.35 -41.66 -44.94
CA LYS A 168 42.02 -41.90 -46.35
C LYS A 168 43.27 -41.93 -47.23
N VAL A 169 44.17 -40.98 -47.05
CA VAL A 169 45.45 -40.93 -47.81
C VAL A 169 46.30 -42.17 -47.50
N GLU A 170 46.38 -42.59 -46.25
CA GLU A 170 47.11 -43.78 -45.84
C GLU A 170 46.53 -45.06 -46.46
N ILE A 171 45.20 -45.21 -46.47
CA ILE A 171 44.51 -46.33 -47.12
C ILE A 171 44.82 -46.36 -48.63
N GLU A 172 44.77 -45.21 -49.31
CA GLU A 172 45.12 -45.11 -50.74
C GLU A 172 46.59 -45.47 -51.00
N TRP A 173 47.51 -45.04 -50.12
CA TRP A 173 48.92 -45.41 -50.21
C TRP A 173 49.12 -46.91 -50.05
N SER A 174 48.57 -47.51 -48.98
CA SER A 174 48.65 -48.96 -48.74
C SER A 174 48.02 -49.77 -49.88
N ARG A 175 46.92 -49.29 -50.47
CA ARG A 175 46.31 -49.92 -51.65
C ARG A 175 47.26 -49.90 -52.84
N ARG A 176 47.87 -48.75 -53.15
CA ARG A 176 48.80 -48.60 -54.26
C ARG A 176 50.05 -49.46 -54.07
N GLU A 177 50.57 -49.50 -52.85
CA GLU A 177 51.68 -50.36 -52.47
C GLU A 177 51.33 -51.85 -52.65
N GLY A 178 50.16 -52.27 -52.17
CA GLY A 178 49.63 -53.62 -52.41
C GLY A 178 49.50 -53.97 -53.89
N GLU A 179 49.04 -53.03 -54.73
CA GLU A 179 48.97 -53.21 -56.18
C GLU A 179 50.37 -53.35 -56.84
N MET A 180 51.37 -52.61 -56.37
CA MET A 180 52.76 -52.76 -56.85
C MET A 180 53.34 -54.12 -56.49
N VAL A 181 53.20 -54.53 -55.22
CA VAL A 181 53.66 -55.84 -54.75
C VAL A 181 52.95 -56.96 -55.50
N ALA A 182 51.64 -56.85 -55.74
CA ALA A 182 50.91 -57.84 -56.53
C ALA A 182 51.46 -57.98 -57.95
N LYS A 183 51.75 -56.86 -58.64
CA LYS A 183 52.39 -56.87 -59.96
C LYS A 183 53.79 -57.48 -59.93
N GLU A 184 54.57 -57.19 -58.90
CA GLU A 184 55.91 -57.75 -58.72
C GLU A 184 55.85 -59.27 -58.52
N VAL A 185 54.94 -59.75 -57.67
CA VAL A 185 54.67 -61.18 -57.46
C VAL A 185 54.21 -61.84 -58.76
N GLU A 186 53.31 -61.21 -59.52
CA GLU A 186 52.86 -61.73 -60.82
C GLU A 186 54.02 -61.85 -61.83
N SER A 187 54.89 -60.84 -61.89
CA SER A 187 56.09 -60.89 -62.75
C SER A 187 57.07 -61.99 -62.33
N SER A 188 57.28 -62.16 -61.02
CA SER A 188 58.17 -63.18 -60.45
C SER A 188 57.62 -64.59 -60.66
N THR A 189 56.31 -64.79 -60.46
CA THR A 189 55.64 -66.08 -60.72
C THR A 189 55.64 -66.42 -62.20
N HIS A 190 55.44 -65.45 -63.11
CA HIS A 190 55.60 -65.67 -64.54
C HIS A 190 57.04 -66.08 -64.89
N ALA A 191 58.03 -65.44 -64.27
CA ALA A 191 59.45 -65.81 -64.44
C ALA A 191 59.75 -67.23 -63.93
N VAL A 192 59.23 -67.61 -62.76
CA VAL A 192 59.34 -68.99 -62.23
C VAL A 192 58.68 -70.00 -63.16
N ARG A 193 57.45 -69.73 -63.61
CA ARG A 193 56.72 -70.60 -64.54
C ARG A 193 57.50 -70.81 -65.85
N LYS A 194 58.20 -69.79 -66.35
CA LYS A 194 59.04 -69.86 -67.55
C LYS A 194 60.28 -70.74 -67.36
N ILE A 195 60.76 -70.91 -66.12
CA ILE A 195 61.84 -71.83 -65.76
C ILE A 195 61.30 -73.26 -65.61
N GLU A 196 60.04 -73.41 -65.16
CA GLU A 196 59.36 -74.69 -64.92
C GLU A 196 58.62 -75.31 -66.13
N GLU A 197 58.83 -74.85 -67.37
CA GLU A 197 58.31 -75.54 -68.58
C GLU A 197 59.34 -76.56 -69.14
N PRO A 198 59.32 -77.85 -68.73
CA PRO A 198 59.95 -78.89 -69.53
C PRO A 198 59.06 -79.20 -70.73
N SER A 199 59.64 -79.07 -71.91
CA SER A 199 59.13 -79.65 -73.15
C SER A 199 58.93 -81.17 -72.99
N ILE A 200 57.72 -81.62 -72.66
CA ILE A 200 57.33 -83.03 -72.76
C ILE A 200 56.04 -83.12 -73.58
N LYS A 201 56.16 -83.79 -74.73
CA LYS A 201 55.08 -84.07 -75.69
C LYS A 201 53.97 -84.91 -75.05
N ALA A 202 52.73 -84.59 -75.42
CA ALA A 202 51.50 -85.28 -75.03
C ALA A 202 51.52 -86.80 -75.26
N PRO A 203 50.55 -87.51 -74.65
CA PRO A 203 49.62 -88.21 -75.52
C PRO A 203 48.15 -88.04 -75.13
N THR A 204 47.32 -88.13 -76.17
CA THR A 204 45.87 -88.21 -76.19
C THR A 204 45.34 -89.48 -75.52
N GLU A 205 44.27 -89.39 -74.72
CA GLU A 205 43.13 -90.31 -74.88
C GLU A 205 41.79 -89.86 -74.25
N ARG A 206 40.75 -90.54 -74.74
CA ARG A 206 39.31 -90.28 -74.79
C ARG A 206 38.55 -90.30 -73.46
N ARG A 207 37.51 -89.43 -73.42
CA ARG A 207 36.13 -89.58 -72.87
C ARG A 207 36.00 -90.16 -71.44
N ARG A 208 35.25 -89.51 -70.55
CA ARG A 208 33.78 -89.38 -70.64
C ARG A 208 33.29 -88.09 -69.96
N ARG A 209 32.34 -87.41 -70.61
CA ARG A 209 31.50 -86.39 -69.99
C ARG A 209 30.58 -87.07 -68.97
N VAL A 210 30.63 -86.61 -67.73
CA VAL A 210 29.48 -86.68 -66.82
C VAL A 210 29.03 -85.25 -66.62
N ARG A 211 27.83 -84.94 -67.15
CA ARG A 211 27.14 -83.68 -66.94
C ARG A 211 26.50 -83.78 -65.56
N VAL A 212 27.00 -83.02 -64.58
CA VAL A 212 26.25 -82.74 -63.34
C VAL A 212 25.91 -81.26 -63.37
N ASN A 213 24.64 -80.98 -63.67
CA ASN A 213 24.04 -79.67 -63.46
C ASN A 213 23.89 -79.49 -61.94
N LEU A 214 24.58 -78.51 -61.37
CA LEU A 214 24.21 -77.91 -60.09
C LEU A 214 23.99 -76.43 -60.36
N GLY A 215 22.72 -76.04 -60.22
CA GLY A 215 22.17 -74.76 -60.66
C GLY A 215 22.67 -73.55 -59.88
N PRO A 216 22.24 -72.33 -60.29
CA PRO A 216 22.69 -71.09 -59.68
C PRO A 216 22.07 -70.95 -58.29
N GLY A 217 22.90 -71.16 -57.26
CA GLY A 217 22.60 -70.78 -55.88
C GLY A 217 22.56 -69.27 -55.76
N ARG A 218 21.38 -68.70 -56.02
CA ARG A 218 20.95 -67.38 -55.56
C ARG A 218 21.08 -67.37 -54.03
N VAL A 219 22.08 -66.68 -53.49
CA VAL A 219 22.06 -66.25 -52.09
C VAL A 219 21.88 -64.75 -52.08
N GLU A 220 20.71 -64.39 -51.60
CA GLU A 220 20.16 -63.05 -51.53
C GLU A 220 21.06 -62.15 -50.67
N LYS A 221 21.29 -60.95 -51.18
CA LYS A 221 21.51 -59.79 -50.33
C LYS A 221 20.28 -59.65 -49.43
N GLN A 222 20.46 -59.81 -48.11
CA GLN A 222 19.68 -59.08 -47.13
C GLN A 222 20.63 -58.18 -46.35
N VAL A 223 20.83 -57.00 -46.94
CA VAL A 223 21.15 -55.78 -46.21
C VAL A 223 19.80 -55.11 -45.98
N GLU A 224 19.19 -55.27 -44.81
CA GLU A 224 18.21 -54.34 -44.24
C GLU A 224 18.33 -54.35 -42.71
N GLY A 225 19.46 -53.85 -42.22
CA GLY A 225 19.57 -53.28 -40.88
C GLY A 225 19.17 -51.80 -40.98
N GLY A 226 17.89 -51.53 -41.23
CA GLY A 226 17.33 -50.19 -41.20
C GLY A 226 16.81 -49.87 -39.80
N ALA A 227 17.70 -49.46 -38.89
CA ALA A 227 17.29 -48.65 -37.77
C ALA A 227 16.88 -47.28 -38.34
N GLN A 228 15.58 -47.09 -38.60
CA GLN A 228 15.03 -45.75 -38.70
C GLN A 228 15.03 -45.15 -37.30
N GLU A 229 16.16 -44.55 -36.92
CA GLU A 229 16.11 -43.33 -36.12
C GLU A 229 15.37 -42.30 -36.96
N THR A 230 14.04 -42.25 -36.79
CA THR A 230 13.31 -41.01 -37.05
C THR A 230 13.70 -40.05 -35.94
N GLN A 231 14.78 -39.33 -36.22
CA GLN A 231 14.96 -37.92 -35.96
C GLN A 231 13.70 -37.28 -35.36
N VAL A 232 13.64 -37.21 -34.03
CA VAL A 232 12.73 -36.31 -33.33
C VAL A 232 13.37 -34.94 -33.47
N ASP A 233 12.72 -34.05 -34.21
CA ASP A 233 13.17 -32.66 -34.33
C ASP A 233 13.33 -32.05 -32.92
N PRO A 234 14.47 -31.39 -32.61
CA PRO A 234 14.66 -30.70 -31.32
C PRO A 234 13.65 -29.57 -31.04
N PHE A 235 12.76 -29.27 -32.00
CA PHE A 235 11.80 -28.18 -31.91
C PHE A 235 10.36 -28.61 -31.58
N GLU A 236 10.00 -29.91 -31.66
CA GLU A 236 8.65 -30.35 -31.24
C GLU A 236 8.58 -30.73 -29.75
N THR A 237 9.70 -31.11 -29.14
CA THR A 237 9.78 -31.48 -27.73
C THR A 237 9.65 -30.30 -26.76
N TYR A 238 9.91 -29.06 -27.20
CA TYR A 238 9.74 -27.88 -26.35
C TYR A 238 8.28 -27.41 -26.26
N GLY A 239 7.51 -27.57 -27.34
CA GLY A 239 6.09 -27.17 -27.39
C GLY A 239 5.16 -28.10 -26.61
N GLU A 240 5.49 -29.40 -26.55
CA GLU A 240 4.72 -30.36 -25.75
C GLU A 240 5.07 -30.31 -24.26
N ALA A 241 6.32 -30.03 -23.91
CA ALA A 241 6.74 -29.81 -22.52
C ALA A 241 6.04 -28.58 -21.90
N LEU A 242 5.90 -27.48 -22.66
CA LEU A 242 5.22 -26.27 -22.20
C LEU A 242 3.70 -26.45 -22.06
N ARG A 243 3.07 -27.28 -22.90
CA ARG A 243 1.63 -27.64 -22.76
C ARG A 243 1.37 -28.51 -21.53
N ARG A 244 2.30 -29.40 -21.16
CA ARG A 244 2.20 -30.25 -19.96
C ARG A 244 2.39 -29.46 -18.65
N MET A 245 3.05 -28.30 -18.72
CA MET A 245 3.24 -27.36 -17.60
C MET A 245 2.21 -26.20 -17.56
N GLY A 246 1.18 -26.23 -18.41
CA GLY A 246 0.05 -25.29 -18.34
C GLY A 246 0.27 -23.92 -18.99
N TYR A 247 1.31 -23.75 -19.81
CA TYR A 247 1.54 -22.50 -20.53
C TYR A 247 0.91 -22.57 -21.93
N SER A 248 -0.17 -21.80 -22.13
CA SER A 248 -0.81 -21.66 -23.44
C SER A 248 0.05 -20.79 -24.37
N THR A 249 0.50 -21.34 -25.49
CA THR A 249 1.02 -20.52 -26.59
C THR A 249 -0.15 -19.88 -27.33
N SER A 250 -0.39 -18.60 -27.05
CA SER A 250 -1.37 -17.79 -27.75
C SER A 250 -0.92 -17.61 -29.20
N ARG A 251 -1.72 -18.20 -30.10
CA ARG A 251 -1.68 -18.04 -31.55
C ARG A 251 -1.71 -16.56 -31.93
N VAL A 252 -0.60 -16.02 -32.43
CA VAL A 252 -0.58 -14.78 -33.20
C VAL A 252 -1.03 -15.11 -34.62
N LEU A 253 -2.30 -14.83 -34.92
CA LEU A 253 -2.78 -14.56 -36.28
C LEU A 253 -3.61 -13.29 -36.19
N GLY A 254 -3.18 -12.29 -36.95
CA GLY A 254 -3.57 -10.90 -36.79
C GLY A 254 -4.96 -10.52 -37.26
N GLY A 255 -5.22 -9.22 -37.13
CA GLY A 255 -6.36 -8.52 -37.71
C GLY A 255 -6.95 -7.52 -36.72
N GLY A 256 -6.88 -6.22 -37.05
CA GLY A 256 -7.75 -5.22 -36.41
C GLY A 256 -7.12 -3.86 -36.16
N GLN A 257 -7.31 -2.98 -37.13
CA GLN A 257 -7.20 -1.51 -37.10
C GLN A 257 -7.54 -0.83 -35.76
N GLY A 258 -6.89 0.31 -35.49
CA GLY A 258 -7.60 1.44 -34.90
C GLY A 258 -6.79 2.34 -33.96
N GLY A 259 -6.20 3.40 -34.52
CA GLY A 259 -6.28 4.75 -33.96
C GLY A 259 -5.42 5.11 -32.74
N GLY A 260 -4.57 6.13 -32.92
CA GLY A 260 -4.17 7.01 -31.82
C GLY A 260 -2.67 7.16 -31.62
N SER A 261 -2.02 7.97 -32.48
CA SER A 261 -0.93 8.84 -32.03
C SER A 261 -1.54 10.15 -31.48
N PRO A 262 -0.80 11.05 -30.81
CA PRO A 262 0.62 11.00 -30.43
C PRO A 262 0.81 11.32 -28.93
N LEU A 263 2.04 11.27 -28.41
CA LEU A 263 2.57 12.30 -27.50
C LEU A 263 4.08 12.12 -27.35
N PHE A 264 4.79 12.95 -28.10
CA PHE A 264 6.21 13.21 -27.99
C PHE A 264 6.46 13.91 -26.64
N GLY A 265 7.04 13.18 -25.68
CA GLY A 265 7.47 13.73 -24.39
C GLY A 265 8.95 14.09 -24.44
N THR A 266 9.21 15.39 -24.55
CA THR A 266 10.53 16.04 -24.49
C THR A 266 11.26 15.73 -23.18
N PHE A 267 12.52 15.29 -23.30
CA PHE A 267 13.53 15.35 -22.24
C PHE A 267 13.85 16.81 -21.89
N PRO A 268 13.80 17.24 -20.62
CA PRO A 268 14.51 18.43 -20.20
C PRO A 268 15.95 18.07 -19.82
N ALA A 269 16.89 18.72 -20.52
CA ALA A 269 18.25 18.89 -20.05
C ALA A 269 18.27 19.90 -18.88
N GLY A 270 19.11 19.65 -17.88
CA GLY A 270 19.41 20.55 -16.77
C GLY A 270 19.92 19.74 -15.59
N SER A 271 21.05 20.03 -14.94
CA SER A 271 21.99 21.13 -15.07
C SER A 271 23.16 20.77 -14.14
N ASN A 272 24.38 20.97 -14.62
CA ASN A 272 25.57 21.11 -13.77
C ASN A 272 25.28 22.15 -12.67
N GLN A 273 25.52 21.80 -11.41
CA GLN A 273 25.81 22.80 -10.41
C GLN A 273 26.98 22.34 -9.52
N VAL A 274 28.12 22.92 -9.85
CA VAL A 274 29.30 23.07 -9.02
C VAL A 274 28.98 24.06 -7.89
N PHE A 275 29.16 23.66 -6.64
CA PHE A 275 29.54 24.48 -5.48
C PHE A 275 30.06 23.45 -4.45
N GLY A 276 31.29 23.48 -3.92
CA GLY A 276 32.11 24.62 -3.61
C GLY A 276 32.02 24.95 -2.12
N LYS A 277 32.57 24.09 -1.26
CA LYS A 277 33.35 24.39 -0.03
C LYS A 277 33.77 23.09 0.65
#